data_AF-A0A448XLK5-F1
#
_entry.id   AF-A0A448XLK5-F1
#
_cell.length_a   1.000
_cell.length_b   1.000
_cell.length_c   1.000
_cell.angle_alpha   90.00
_cell.angle_beta   90.00
_cell.angle_gamma   90.00
#
_symmetry.space_group_name_H-M   'P 1'
#
loop_
_entity.id
_entity.type
_entity.pdbx_description
1 polymer ?
#
loop_
_entity_poly.entity_id
_entity_poly.type
_entity_poly.pdbx_seq_one_letter_code
_entity_poly.pdbx_strand_id
1 'polypeptide(L)'
;MDYTLARMCMRYFISFFSEYKSPAYEELAFNIVRNKLVSMGYPKQLREFKYEPSFPIRGLWFDKMYGTLLKMDQFGNILVCLRGFKVIQREELRSLYPNKFLRYDDKRIVIMNTLFNLPELYMLTCIIHVFTTSPEHTQVDKGVKSGSLFMSYMSIYQDVRQAIDWMHEGELKKQTRENLDLYVEKDPKVYILLQRFAYFIMLLTIYS
;
A
#
# COMPACT_ATOMS: atom_id res chain seq x y z
N MET A 1 -31.78 -10.18 -19.46
CA MET A 1 -30.50 -9.50 -19.19
C MET A 1 -30.24 -9.59 -17.70
N ASP A 2 -29.15 -10.23 -17.29
CA ASP A 2 -28.88 -10.56 -15.90
C ASP A 2 -28.52 -9.29 -15.11
N TYR A 3 -29.50 -8.70 -14.40
CA TYR A 3 -29.32 -7.51 -13.54
C TYR A 3 -28.20 -7.70 -12.50
N THR A 4 -27.83 -8.95 -12.23
CA THR A 4 -26.74 -9.35 -11.36
C THR A 4 -25.38 -8.99 -11.95
N LEU A 5 -25.18 -9.14 -13.27
CA LEU A 5 -23.94 -8.75 -13.95
C LEU A 5 -23.79 -7.23 -14.01
N ALA A 6 -24.88 -6.50 -14.30
CA ALA A 6 -24.89 -5.04 -14.30
C ALA A 6 -24.63 -4.45 -12.90
N ARG A 7 -25.22 -5.04 -11.84
CA ARG A 7 -24.93 -4.70 -10.44
C ARG A 7 -23.49 -5.02 -10.05
N MET A 8 -22.95 -6.13 -10.56
CA MET A 8 -21.56 -6.53 -10.30
C MET A 8 -20.57 -5.57 -10.97
N CYS A 9 -20.80 -5.21 -12.24
CA CYS A 9 -20.03 -4.18 -12.94
C CYS A 9 -20.10 -2.83 -12.23
N MET A 10 -21.29 -2.37 -11.81
CA MET A 10 -21.41 -1.11 -11.05
C MET A 10 -20.70 -1.17 -9.69
N ARG A 11 -20.75 -2.29 -8.95
CA ARG A 11 -20.07 -2.42 -7.65
C ARG A 11 -18.56 -2.25 -7.74
N TYR A 12 -17.92 -2.80 -8.77
CA TYR A 12 -16.48 -2.60 -9.00
C TYR A 12 -16.16 -1.17 -9.44
N PHE A 13 -17.03 -0.55 -10.25
CA PHE A 13 -16.86 0.83 -10.73
C PHE A 13 -17.05 1.89 -9.63
N ILE A 14 -17.93 1.68 -8.66
CA ILE A 14 -18.22 2.69 -7.61
C ILE A 14 -16.99 3.02 -6.76
N SER A 15 -16.11 2.06 -6.48
CA SER A 15 -14.87 2.34 -5.74
C SER A 15 -13.92 3.29 -6.48
N PHE A 16 -14.02 3.34 -7.82
CA PHE A 16 -13.21 4.19 -8.69
C PHE A 16 -13.82 5.59 -8.87
N PHE A 17 -15.15 5.71 -8.70
CA PHE A 17 -15.88 6.98 -8.73
C PHE A 17 -16.07 7.61 -7.35
N SER A 18 -15.81 6.86 -6.28
CA SER A 18 -15.86 7.37 -4.90
C SER A 18 -14.49 7.94 -4.56
N GLU A 19 -14.40 9.26 -4.53
CA GLU A 19 -13.20 9.94 -4.07
C GLU A 19 -13.14 9.84 -2.54
N TYR A 20 -12.09 9.19 -2.02
CA TYR A 20 -11.88 9.05 -0.59
C TYR A 20 -11.14 10.27 -0.05
N LYS A 21 -11.53 10.73 1.15
CA LYS A 21 -10.93 11.90 1.77
C LYS A 21 -9.54 11.58 2.28
N SER A 22 -8.54 12.24 1.69
CA SER A 22 -7.16 12.19 2.15
C SER A 22 -6.89 13.27 3.21
N PRO A 23 -6.18 13.00 4.32
CA PRO A 23 -5.50 11.74 4.67
C PRO A 23 -6.32 10.77 5.53
N ALA A 24 -7.58 11.11 5.84
CA ALA A 24 -8.38 10.40 6.83
C ALA A 24 -8.59 8.92 6.48
N TYR A 25 -8.80 8.60 5.20
CA TYR A 25 -9.02 7.23 4.74
C TYR A 25 -7.73 6.40 4.80
N GLU A 26 -6.59 6.98 4.40
CA GLU A 26 -5.29 6.34 4.46
C GLU A 26 -4.86 6.09 5.92
N GLU A 27 -5.12 7.05 6.80
CA GLU A 27 -4.85 6.92 8.24
C GLU A 27 -5.70 5.80 8.87
N LEU A 28 -6.98 5.70 8.52
CA LEU A 28 -7.85 4.61 8.94
C LEU A 28 -7.27 3.25 8.52
N ALA A 29 -6.93 3.11 7.23
CA ALA A 29 -6.36 1.89 6.69
C ALA A 29 -5.04 1.51 7.39
N PHE A 30 -4.14 2.49 7.57
CA PHE A 30 -2.89 2.31 8.28
C PHE A 30 -3.10 1.81 9.71
N ASN A 31 -4.02 2.43 10.45
CA ASN A 31 -4.32 2.07 11.84
C ASN A 31 -4.88 0.64 11.97
N ILE A 32 -5.76 0.22 11.07
CA ILE A 32 -6.32 -1.14 11.05
C ILE A 32 -5.20 -2.17 10.83
N VAL A 33 -4.36 -1.96 9.81
CA VAL A 33 -3.26 -2.86 9.44
C VAL A 33 -2.23 -2.94 10.54
N ARG A 34 -1.85 -1.79 11.13
CA ARG A 34 -0.92 -1.72 12.27
C ARG A 34 -1.40 -2.59 13.41
N ASN A 35 -2.67 -2.44 13.79
CA ASN A 35 -3.25 -3.19 14.90
C ASN A 35 -3.31 -4.70 14.58
N LYS A 36 -3.61 -5.06 13.33
CA LYS A 36 -3.59 -6.45 12.87
C LYS A 36 -2.19 -7.06 12.94
N LEU A 37 -1.16 -6.37 12.44
CA LEU A 37 0.22 -6.85 12.49
C LEU A 37 0.72 -7.03 13.92
N VAL A 38 0.42 -6.07 14.81
CA VAL A 38 0.76 -6.22 16.24
C VAL A 38 0.04 -7.41 16.87
N SER A 39 -1.20 -7.72 16.45
CA SER A 39 -1.90 -8.93 16.91
C SER A 39 -1.29 -10.23 16.37
N MET A 40 -0.61 -10.18 15.22
CA MET A 40 0.13 -11.31 14.63
C MET A 40 1.49 -11.54 15.27
N GLY A 41 1.93 -10.67 16.19
CA GLY A 41 3.19 -10.79 16.90
C GLY A 41 4.31 -9.85 16.43
N TYR A 42 4.02 -8.90 15.53
CA TYR A 42 4.98 -7.85 15.19
C TYR A 42 5.26 -6.92 16.40
N PRO A 43 6.42 -6.22 16.43
CA PRO A 43 6.83 -5.40 17.56
C PRO A 43 5.77 -4.38 17.99
N LYS A 44 5.52 -4.28 19.30
CA LYS A 44 4.48 -3.39 19.86
C LYS A 44 4.78 -1.90 19.63
N GLN A 45 6.05 -1.55 19.43
CA GLN A 45 6.53 -0.22 19.06
C GLN A 45 5.83 0.31 17.79
N LEU A 46 5.32 -0.58 16.93
CA LEU A 46 4.53 -0.17 15.76
C LEU A 46 3.34 0.71 16.13
N ARG A 47 2.74 0.56 17.33
CA ARG A 47 1.61 1.36 17.80
C ARG A 47 1.94 2.85 17.99
N GLU A 48 3.21 3.20 18.16
CA GLU A 48 3.65 4.58 18.34
C GLU A 48 3.64 5.35 17.02
N PHE A 49 3.72 4.67 15.88
CA PHE A 49 3.65 5.30 14.57
C PHE A 49 2.23 5.78 14.28
N LYS A 50 2.15 7.04 13.86
CA LYS A 50 0.97 7.67 13.27
C LYS A 50 1.20 7.81 11.77
N TYR A 51 0.13 7.74 10.98
CA TYR A 51 0.24 7.92 9.55
C TYR A 51 0.71 9.34 9.22
N GLU A 52 1.78 9.46 8.44
CA GLU A 52 2.34 10.74 8.02
C GLU A 52 2.15 10.89 6.49
N PRO A 53 1.17 11.69 6.03
CA PRO A 53 0.80 11.77 4.61
C PRO A 53 1.90 12.35 3.71
N SER A 54 2.85 13.11 4.28
CA SER A 54 3.93 13.75 3.53
C SER A 54 5.03 12.78 3.09
N PHE A 55 5.14 11.61 3.72
CA PHE A 55 6.20 10.65 3.44
C PHE A 55 5.94 9.75 2.21
N PRO A 56 4.80 9.03 2.12
CA PRO A 56 4.61 8.05 1.05
C PRO A 56 4.37 8.75 -0.28
N ILE A 57 5.26 8.52 -1.25
CA ILE A 57 5.13 9.02 -2.62
C ILE A 57 4.71 7.85 -3.51
N ARG A 58 3.72 8.10 -4.38
CA ARG A 58 3.31 7.11 -5.40
C ARG A 58 4.46 6.78 -6.36
N GLY A 59 4.48 5.53 -6.82
CA GLY A 59 5.45 5.07 -7.81
C GLY A 59 6.81 4.71 -7.25
N LEU A 60 6.91 4.57 -5.93
CA LEU A 60 8.06 3.94 -5.29
C LEU A 60 8.05 2.43 -5.53
N TRP A 61 9.25 1.88 -5.67
CA TRP A 61 9.49 0.47 -5.89
C TRP A 61 9.95 -0.13 -4.56
N PHE A 62 9.29 -1.19 -4.11
CA PHE A 62 9.71 -1.94 -2.94
C PHE A 62 10.51 -3.17 -3.37
N ASP A 63 11.75 -3.26 -2.91
CA ASP A 63 12.63 -4.42 -3.14
C ASP A 63 12.48 -5.44 -2.01
N LYS A 64 11.77 -6.54 -2.29
CA LYS A 64 11.51 -7.61 -1.33
C LYS A 64 12.78 -8.39 -0.95
N MET A 65 13.88 -8.24 -1.70
CA MET A 65 15.14 -8.90 -1.37
C MET A 65 15.91 -8.16 -0.26
N TYR A 66 15.96 -6.83 -0.31
CA TYR A 66 16.79 -6.01 0.58
C TYR A 66 15.99 -5.11 1.53
N GLY A 67 14.65 -5.13 1.43
CA GLY A 67 13.77 -4.33 2.29
C GLY A 67 13.98 -2.83 2.08
N THR A 68 14.15 -2.41 0.83
CA THR A 68 14.42 -1.01 0.48
C THR A 68 13.29 -0.44 -0.35
N LEU A 69 13.08 0.87 -0.19
CA LEU A 69 12.20 1.67 -1.03
C LEU A 69 13.06 2.47 -2.01
N LEU A 70 12.79 2.28 -3.29
CA LEU A 70 13.57 2.83 -4.38
C LEU A 70 12.71 3.81 -5.17
N LYS A 71 13.26 5.00 -5.39
CA LYS A 71 12.77 5.93 -6.40
C LYS A 71 13.60 5.74 -7.66
N MET A 72 12.94 5.37 -8.74
CA MET A 72 13.59 5.05 -10.01
C MET A 72 13.35 6.16 -11.04
N ASP A 73 14.26 6.29 -12.00
CA ASP A 73 13.99 7.00 -13.25
C ASP A 73 13.30 6.08 -14.27
N GLN A 74 12.92 6.65 -15.42
CA GLN A 74 12.31 5.91 -16.53
C GLN A 74 13.24 4.87 -17.18
N PHE A 75 14.55 4.98 -16.95
CA PHE A 75 15.56 4.09 -17.52
C PHE A 75 15.96 2.97 -16.57
N GLY A 76 15.43 2.91 -15.35
CA GLY A 76 15.76 1.89 -14.35
C GLY A 76 16.97 2.22 -13.47
N ASN A 77 17.42 3.47 -13.44
CA ASN A 77 18.43 3.95 -12.50
C ASN A 77 17.81 4.35 -11.16
N ILE A 78 18.51 4.06 -10.07
CA ILE A 78 18.09 4.39 -8.71
C ILE A 78 18.44 5.85 -8.42
N LEU A 79 17.41 6.69 -8.24
CA LEU A 79 17.53 8.10 -7.84
C LEU A 79 17.70 8.24 -6.33
N VAL A 80 16.83 7.56 -5.57
CA VAL A 80 16.83 7.58 -4.10
C VAL A 80 16.60 6.16 -3.60
N CYS A 81 17.29 5.78 -2.53
CA CYS A 81 17.10 4.51 -1.85
C CYS A 81 16.92 4.77 -0.35
N LEU A 82 15.84 4.24 0.20
CA LEU A 82 15.46 4.35 1.59
C LEU A 82 15.45 2.96 2.21
N ARG A 83 15.94 2.85 3.45
CA ARG A 83 15.74 1.68 4.32
C ARG A 83 15.10 2.17 5.61
N GLY A 84 13.83 1.83 5.81
CA GLY A 84 13.00 2.54 6.78
C GLY A 84 12.97 4.03 6.45
N PHE A 85 13.12 4.90 7.45
CA PHE A 85 13.19 6.35 7.25
C PHE A 85 14.59 6.86 6.89
N LYS A 86 15.61 5.99 6.83
CA LYS A 86 16.99 6.41 6.54
C LYS A 86 17.27 6.37 5.05
N VAL A 87 17.81 7.45 4.51
CA VAL A 87 18.37 7.49 3.15
C VAL A 87 19.70 6.73 3.14
N ILE A 88 19.82 5.76 2.23
CA ILE A 88 21.06 5.00 2.03
C ILE A 88 22.06 5.87 1.26
N GLN A 89 23.28 6.00 1.81
CA GLN A 89 24.36 6.75 1.19
C GLN A 89 24.95 6.02 -0.03
N ARG A 90 25.73 6.73 -0.85
CA ARG A 90 26.18 6.26 -2.17
C ARG A 90 27.06 5.00 -2.08
N GLU A 91 27.83 4.86 -1.02
CA GLU A 91 28.76 3.77 -0.76
C GLU A 91 28.00 2.49 -0.47
N GLU A 92 27.06 2.53 0.49
CA GLU A 92 26.17 1.41 0.83
C GLU A 92 25.19 1.09 -0.32
N LEU A 93 24.77 2.11 -1.09
CA LEU A 93 23.96 1.88 -2.27
C LEU A 93 24.72 1.04 -3.31
N ARG A 94 26.01 1.28 -3.50
CA ARG A 94 26.85 0.53 -4.44
C ARG A 94 27.11 -0.90 -3.99
N SER A 95 27.16 -1.18 -2.68
CA SER A 95 27.28 -2.56 -2.21
C SER A 95 26.01 -3.37 -2.47
N LEU A 96 24.82 -2.74 -2.33
CA LEU A 96 23.54 -3.39 -2.60
C LEU A 96 23.20 -3.47 -4.10
N TYR A 97 23.51 -2.40 -4.84
CA TYR A 97 23.22 -2.22 -6.26
C TYR A 97 24.48 -1.71 -6.99
N PRO A 98 25.40 -2.60 -7.41
CA PRO A 98 26.69 -2.23 -8.00
C PRO A 98 26.60 -1.24 -9.16
N ASN A 99 25.63 -1.43 -10.05
CA ASN A 99 25.42 -0.56 -11.22
C ASN A 99 24.44 0.59 -10.97
N LYS A 100 23.91 0.75 -9.74
CA LYS A 100 22.79 1.65 -9.42
C LYS A 100 21.59 1.53 -10.37
N PHE A 101 21.46 0.35 -10.95
CA PHE A 101 20.48 0.03 -11.97
C PHE A 101 19.79 -1.25 -11.53
N LEU A 102 18.48 -1.27 -11.69
CA LEU A 102 17.64 -2.39 -11.30
C LEU A 102 16.74 -2.75 -12.48
N ARG A 103 16.86 -3.99 -12.95
CA ARG A 103 15.89 -4.55 -13.89
C ARG A 103 14.62 -4.90 -13.14
N TYR A 104 13.48 -4.59 -13.73
CA TYR A 104 12.20 -5.02 -13.21
C TYR A 104 12.12 -6.55 -13.21
N ASP A 105 11.77 -7.10 -12.06
CA ASP A 105 11.50 -8.52 -11.82
C ASP A 105 10.30 -8.58 -10.88
N ASP A 106 9.18 -9.13 -11.35
CA ASP A 106 7.91 -9.21 -10.63
C ASP A 106 8.01 -9.99 -9.32
N LYS A 107 8.90 -10.99 -9.28
CA LYS A 107 9.11 -11.82 -8.09
C LYS A 107 9.85 -11.08 -6.99
N ARG A 108 10.68 -10.11 -7.35
CA ARG A 108 11.53 -9.35 -6.41
C ARG A 108 10.97 -7.97 -6.09
N ILE A 109 10.43 -7.30 -7.09
CA ILE A 109 10.08 -5.89 -7.05
C ILE A 109 8.57 -5.72 -7.08
N VAL A 110 8.08 -4.81 -6.24
CA VAL A 110 6.67 -4.42 -6.21
C VAL A 110 6.59 -2.94 -6.49
N ILE A 111 5.80 -2.56 -7.49
CA ILE A 111 5.60 -1.17 -7.86
C ILE A 111 4.33 -0.65 -7.18
N MET A 112 4.48 0.33 -6.29
CA MET A 112 3.38 0.88 -5.49
C MET A 112 2.80 2.14 -6.15
N ASN A 113 2.00 1.94 -7.21
CA ASN A 113 1.50 3.02 -8.07
C ASN A 113 0.13 3.58 -7.66
N THR A 114 -0.66 2.83 -6.87
CA THR A 114 -2.03 3.24 -6.54
C THR A 114 -2.07 4.01 -5.22
N LEU A 115 -3.08 4.86 -5.04
CA LEU A 115 -3.31 5.54 -3.76
C LEU A 115 -3.58 4.54 -2.62
N PHE A 116 -4.16 3.37 -2.94
CA PHE A 116 -4.38 2.30 -1.98
C PHE A 116 -3.08 1.66 -1.47
N ASN A 117 -1.95 1.84 -2.17
CA ASN A 117 -0.66 1.34 -1.71
C ASN A 117 0.04 2.30 -0.74
N LEU A 118 -0.45 3.53 -0.53
CA LEU A 118 0.23 4.50 0.35
C LEU A 118 0.30 4.01 1.82
N PRO A 119 -0.78 3.45 2.41
CA PRO A 119 -0.71 2.91 3.77
C PRO A 119 0.24 1.70 3.85
N GLU A 120 0.22 0.82 2.85
CA GLU A 120 1.10 -0.36 2.75
C GLU A 120 2.57 0.05 2.69
N LEU A 121 2.90 1.05 1.86
CA LEU A 121 4.25 1.59 1.72
C LEU A 121 4.76 2.17 3.04
N TYR A 122 3.93 3.01 3.68
CA TYR A 122 4.29 3.62 4.95
C TYR A 122 4.44 2.57 6.05
N MET A 123 3.58 1.53 6.07
CA MET A 123 3.66 0.41 7.00
C MET A 123 4.98 -0.36 6.87
N LEU A 124 5.35 -0.74 5.64
CA LEU A 124 6.63 -1.42 5.38
C LEU A 124 7.81 -0.58 5.85
N THR A 125 7.76 0.73 5.60
CA THR A 125 8.78 1.68 6.08
C THR A 125 8.88 1.66 7.60
N CYS A 126 7.76 1.75 8.31
CA CYS A 126 7.73 1.73 9.78
C CYS A 126 8.30 0.43 10.33
N ILE A 127 7.91 -0.71 9.77
CA ILE A 127 8.39 -2.04 10.20
C ILE A 127 9.89 -2.16 10.00
N ILE A 128 10.38 -1.84 8.80
CA ILE A 128 11.82 -1.87 8.50
C ILE A 128 12.55 -0.91 9.43
N HIS A 129 12.01 0.29 9.68
CA HIS A 129 12.62 1.25 10.59
C HIS A 129 12.75 0.69 12.01
N VAL A 130 11.68 0.15 12.58
CA VAL A 130 11.71 -0.47 13.92
C VAL A 130 12.76 -1.56 13.99
N PHE A 131 12.81 -2.45 13.00
CA PHE A 131 13.82 -3.51 12.96
C PHE A 131 15.24 -2.98 12.76
N THR A 132 15.41 -1.85 12.08
CA THR A 132 16.73 -1.26 11.86
C THR A 132 17.27 -0.50 13.07
N THR A 133 16.37 0.05 13.89
CA THR A 133 16.71 0.93 15.02
C THR A 133 16.69 0.19 16.36
N SER A 134 15.88 -0.86 16.49
CA SER A 134 15.79 -1.64 17.73
C SER A 134 17.06 -2.46 17.98
N PRO A 135 17.67 -2.38 19.18
CA PRO A 135 18.87 -3.15 19.53
C PRO A 135 18.59 -4.66 19.66
N GLU A 136 17.34 -5.06 19.79
CA GLU A 136 16.91 -6.47 19.87
C GLU A 136 17.02 -7.21 18.53
N HIS A 137 17.22 -6.45 17.44
CA HIS A 137 17.18 -6.96 16.08
C HIS A 137 18.54 -6.73 15.39
N THR A 138 19.10 -7.80 14.83
CA THR A 138 20.30 -7.70 14.00
C THR A 138 19.90 -7.66 12.53
N GLN A 139 20.22 -6.57 11.85
CA GLN A 139 20.05 -6.49 10.40
C GLN A 139 21.01 -7.46 9.71
N VAL A 140 20.50 -8.16 8.70
CA VAL A 140 21.28 -8.99 7.77
C VAL A 140 20.89 -8.64 6.34
N ASP A 141 21.70 -9.03 5.36
CA ASP A 141 21.55 -8.58 3.97
C ASP A 141 20.12 -8.73 3.43
N LYS A 142 19.45 -9.86 3.70
CA LYS A 142 18.14 -10.20 3.15
C LYS A 142 17.00 -10.23 4.18
N GLY A 143 17.23 -9.67 5.37
CA GLY A 143 16.21 -9.67 6.41
C GLY A 143 16.72 -9.20 7.76
N VAL A 144 16.06 -9.69 8.80
CA VAL A 144 16.28 -9.30 10.18
C VAL A 144 16.34 -10.56 11.04
N LYS A 145 17.27 -10.61 11.98
CA LYS A 145 17.33 -11.66 13.01
C LYS A 145 16.87 -11.10 14.35
N SER A 146 16.02 -11.83 15.06
CA SER A 146 15.63 -11.57 16.44
C SER A 146 15.90 -12.84 17.25
N GLY A 147 17.00 -12.85 18.01
CA GLY A 147 17.52 -14.07 18.63
C GLY A 147 17.81 -15.17 17.60
N SER A 148 17.12 -16.31 17.71
CA SER A 148 17.23 -17.44 16.77
C SER A 148 16.30 -17.35 15.56
N LEU A 149 15.34 -16.41 15.55
CA LEU A 149 14.37 -16.25 14.48
C LEU A 149 14.95 -15.40 13.36
N PHE A 150 14.86 -15.89 12.12
CA PHE A 150 15.18 -15.12 10.91
C PHE A 150 13.90 -14.76 10.17
N MET A 151 13.72 -13.46 9.90
CA MET A 151 12.62 -12.93 9.11
C MET A 151 13.18 -12.28 7.85
N SER A 152 12.81 -12.81 6.69
CA SER A 152 13.20 -12.21 5.41
C SER A 152 12.36 -10.97 5.10
N TYR A 153 12.89 -10.03 4.33
CA TYR A 153 12.08 -8.89 3.87
C TYR A 153 10.91 -9.32 2.96
N MET A 154 11.08 -10.44 2.24
CA MET A 154 10.03 -11.07 1.45
C MET A 154 8.86 -11.54 2.33
N SER A 155 9.14 -12.24 3.43
CA SER A 155 8.11 -12.71 4.36
C SER A 155 7.42 -11.54 5.06
N ILE A 156 8.19 -10.51 5.45
CA ILE A 156 7.60 -9.29 6.02
C ILE A 156 6.62 -8.64 5.04
N TYR A 157 7.01 -8.52 3.76
CA TYR A 157 6.11 -8.01 2.73
C TYR A 157 4.85 -8.86 2.58
N GLN A 158 4.98 -10.19 2.60
CA GLN A 158 3.84 -11.10 2.49
C GLN A 158 2.87 -10.95 3.67
N ASP A 159 3.37 -10.80 4.89
CA ASP A 159 2.54 -10.60 6.08
C ASP A 159 1.77 -9.26 6.01
N VAL A 160 2.45 -8.18 5.60
CA VAL A 160 1.80 -6.88 5.41
C VAL A 160 0.74 -6.96 4.32
N ARG A 161 1.05 -7.62 3.20
CA ARG A 161 0.12 -7.80 2.10
C ARG A 161 -1.12 -8.58 2.54
N GLN A 162 -0.94 -9.66 3.28
CA GLN A 162 -2.04 -10.45 3.83
C GLN A 162 -2.90 -9.62 4.81
N ALA A 163 -2.29 -8.78 5.65
CA ALA A 163 -3.02 -7.88 6.55
C ALA A 163 -3.82 -6.81 5.79
N ILE A 164 -3.27 -6.28 4.70
CA ILE A 164 -3.95 -5.33 3.80
C ILE A 164 -5.14 -6.01 3.09
N ASP A 165 -4.94 -7.21 2.55
CA ASP A 165 -6.01 -7.94 1.87
C ASP A 165 -7.15 -8.28 2.85
N TRP A 166 -6.83 -8.78 4.05
CA TRP A 166 -7.80 -9.00 5.14
C TRP A 166 -8.58 -7.73 5.51
N MET A 167 -7.88 -6.59 5.61
CA MET A 167 -8.52 -5.31 5.87
C MET A 167 -9.51 -4.93 4.75
N HIS A 168 -9.13 -5.13 3.49
CA HIS A 168 -9.97 -4.82 2.33
C HIS A 168 -11.16 -5.77 2.17
N GLU A 169 -11.06 -7.03 2.63
CA GLU A 169 -12.15 -8.00 2.60
C GLU A 169 -13.37 -7.50 3.38
N GLY A 170 -13.19 -6.88 4.54
CA GLY A 170 -14.32 -6.44 5.36
C GLY A 170 -14.08 -5.29 6.33
N GLU A 171 -12.93 -5.25 7.01
CA GLU A 171 -12.76 -4.36 8.17
C GLU A 171 -12.79 -2.88 7.79
N LEU A 172 -12.09 -2.50 6.72
CA LEU A 172 -12.08 -1.11 6.24
C LEU A 172 -13.47 -0.67 5.79
N LYS A 173 -14.19 -1.52 5.06
CA LYS A 173 -15.56 -1.24 4.59
C LYS A 173 -16.53 -1.07 5.75
N LYS A 174 -16.35 -1.85 6.83
CA LYS A 174 -17.18 -1.76 8.03
C LYS A 174 -17.01 -0.40 8.71
N GLN A 175 -15.77 -0.01 9.03
CA GLN A 175 -15.49 1.26 9.71
C GLN A 175 -15.80 2.48 8.82
N THR A 176 -15.57 2.38 7.51
CA THR A 176 -15.92 3.45 6.57
C THR A 176 -17.43 3.73 6.56
N ARG A 177 -18.27 2.68 6.67
CA ARG A 177 -19.74 2.84 6.71
C ARG A 177 -20.25 3.48 8.00
N GLU A 178 -19.52 3.34 9.09
CA GLU A 178 -19.88 3.96 10.37
C GLU A 178 -19.76 5.49 10.31
N ASN A 179 -18.91 6.02 9.42
CA ASN A 179 -18.76 7.47 9.23
C ASN A 179 -18.44 7.85 7.77
N LEU A 180 -19.42 7.70 6.88
CA LEU A 180 -19.23 7.98 5.45
C LEU A 180 -18.81 9.43 5.15
N ASP A 181 -19.31 10.40 5.92
CA ASP A 181 -19.03 11.82 5.68
C ASP A 181 -17.57 12.19 5.96
N LEU A 182 -16.89 11.44 6.84
CA LEU A 182 -15.47 11.63 7.13
C LEU A 182 -14.56 11.03 6.06
N TYR A 183 -15.00 9.98 5.37
CA TYR A 183 -14.12 9.17 4.52
C TYR A 183 -14.41 9.26 3.02
N VAL A 184 -15.61 9.67 2.62
CA VAL A 184 -16.04 9.69 1.21
C VAL A 184 -16.51 11.09 0.83
N GLU A 185 -15.93 11.64 -0.24
CA GLU A 185 -16.45 12.83 -0.87
C GLU A 185 -17.75 12.52 -1.63
N LYS A 186 -18.77 13.33 -1.39
CA LYS A 186 -20.07 13.21 -2.04
C LYS A 186 -20.14 14.24 -3.16
N ASP A 187 -19.97 13.82 -4.40
CA ASP A 187 -20.21 14.68 -5.57
C ASP A 187 -21.56 14.34 -6.24
N PRO A 188 -22.58 15.23 -6.14
CA PRO A 188 -23.86 15.07 -6.82
C PRO A 188 -23.74 14.94 -8.34
N LYS A 189 -22.67 15.46 -8.96
CA LYS A 189 -22.44 15.37 -10.40
C LYS A 189 -22.13 13.95 -10.85
N VAL A 190 -21.48 13.16 -10.00
CA VAL A 190 -21.22 11.73 -10.26
C VAL A 190 -22.54 10.98 -10.40
N TYR A 191 -23.52 11.29 -9.54
CA TYR A 191 -24.86 10.72 -9.63
C TYR A 191 -25.54 11.06 -10.97
N ILE A 192 -25.50 12.33 -11.37
CA ILE A 192 -26.07 12.78 -12.66
C ILE A 192 -25.36 12.10 -13.85
N LEU A 193 -24.03 11.98 -13.79
CA LEU A 193 -23.24 11.31 -14.82
C LEU A 193 -23.64 9.83 -14.95
N LEU A 194 -23.73 9.11 -13.83
CA LEU A 194 -24.12 7.70 -13.80
C LEU A 194 -25.54 7.49 -14.33
N GLN A 195 -26.48 8.40 -14.02
CA GLN A 195 -27.83 8.37 -14.59
C GLN A 195 -27.81 8.52 -16.11
N ARG A 196 -27.01 9.44 -16.66
CA ARG A 196 -26.89 9.64 -18.11
C ARG A 196 -26.28 8.41 -18.80
N PHE A 197 -25.28 7.79 -18.20
CA PHE A 197 -24.72 6.53 -18.73
C PHE A 197 -25.74 5.39 -18.71
N ALA A 198 -26.48 5.22 -17.61
CA ALA A 198 -27.52 4.20 -17.52
C ALA A 198 -28.62 4.39 -18.58
N TYR A 199 -29.04 5.64 -18.80
CA TYR A 199 -30.00 5.98 -19.85
C TYR A 199 -29.47 5.66 -21.26
N PHE A 200 -28.21 6.00 -21.54
CA PHE A 200 -27.59 5.73 -22.85
C PHE A 200 -27.43 4.23 -23.13
N ILE A 201 -27.01 3.44 -22.14
CA ILE A 201 -26.92 1.98 -22.25
C ILE A 201 -28.30 1.36 -22.48
N MET A 202 -29.32 1.83 -21.75
CA MET A 202 -30.70 1.38 -21.92
C MET A 202 -31.22 1.61 -23.33
N LEU A 203 -30.95 2.80 -23.91
CA LEU A 203 -31.30 3.09 -25.30
C LEU A 203 -30.59 2.14 -26.27
N LEU A 204 -29.28 1.93 -26.14
CA LEU A 204 -28.55 1.01 -27.01
C LEU A 204 -29.12 -0.41 -26.97
N THR A 205 -29.51 -0.91 -25.79
CA THR A 205 -30.13 -2.24 -25.63
C THR A 205 -31.57 -2.36 -26.13
N ILE A 206 -32.29 -1.25 -26.31
CA ILE A 206 -33.65 -1.23 -26.87
C ILE A 206 -33.60 -1.13 -28.40
N TYR A 207 -32.56 -0.49 -28.95
CA TYR A 207 -32.36 -0.28 -30.39
C TYR A 207 -31.39 -1.27 -31.04
N SER A 208 -31.04 -2.37 -30.37
CA SER A 208 -30.30 -3.53 -30.93
C SER A 208 -31.06 -4.82 -30.72
#